data_AF-A0A0M3IBR3-F1
#
_entry.id   AF-A0A0M3IBR3-F1
#
_cell.length_a   1.000
_cell.length_b   1.000
_cell.length_c   1.000
_cell.angle_alpha   90.00
_cell.angle_beta   90.00
_cell.angle_gamma   90.00
#
_symmetry.space_group_name_H-M   'P 1'
#
loop_
_entity.id
_entity.type
_entity.pdbx_description
1 polymer ?
#
loop_
_entity_poly.entity_id
_entity_poly.type
_entity_poly.pdbx_seq_one_letter_code
_entity_poly.pdbx_strand_id
1 'polypeptide(L)'
;MLGGGIYTSDCVPTCASIFRNSVTSILGNPKYSTAPLFAPIHEIIASSRNIRAAVRRINWTCFAMNRYENCLRQCEYSKAKSVRLVGNRHWTVVCEAVKTPNFTDYAQCQQSHQGKVRSRCGLLQLPASISLKSFCRFELTYF
;
A
#
# COMPACT_ATOMS: atom_id res chain seq x y z
N MET A 1 -34.89 4.95 23.71
CA MET A 1 -34.70 5.21 22.26
C MET A 1 -33.93 6.50 22.12
N LEU A 2 -32.67 6.44 21.71
CA LEU A 2 -31.90 7.61 21.26
C LEU A 2 -31.10 7.17 20.03
N GLY A 3 -31.71 7.35 18.87
CA GLY A 3 -31.04 7.24 17.58
C GLY A 3 -30.24 8.52 17.33
N GLY A 4 -28.92 8.40 17.42
CA GLY A 4 -27.98 9.41 16.94
C GLY A 4 -27.44 8.95 15.60
N GLY A 5 -28.06 9.40 14.51
CA GLY A 5 -27.57 9.16 13.15
C GLY A 5 -26.18 9.77 12.99
N ILE A 6 -25.18 8.92 12.76
CA ILE A 6 -23.85 9.36 12.35
C ILE A 6 -23.99 9.84 10.90
N TYR A 7 -23.69 11.11 10.69
CA TYR A 7 -23.70 11.80 9.41
C TYR A 7 -22.99 10.98 8.31
N THR A 8 -23.68 10.80 7.19
CA THR A 8 -23.32 9.92 6.07
C THR A 8 -22.15 10.44 5.21
N SER A 9 -21.74 11.71 5.35
CA SER A 9 -20.61 12.30 4.60
C SER A 9 -19.23 11.87 5.11
N ASP A 10 -19.10 11.54 6.39
CA ASP A 10 -17.80 11.42 7.07
C ASP A 10 -17.34 9.97 7.25
N CYS A 11 -18.18 9.00 6.89
CA CYS A 11 -17.88 7.57 7.05
C CYS A 11 -16.63 7.15 6.26
N VAL A 12 -16.56 7.46 4.96
CA VAL A 12 -15.43 7.08 4.09
C VAL A 12 -14.12 7.75 4.54
N PRO A 13 -14.07 9.08 4.79
CA PRO A 13 -12.90 9.73 5.37
C PRO A 13 -12.45 9.13 6.71
N THR A 14 -13.40 8.80 7.60
CA THR A 14 -13.10 8.20 8.91
C THR A 14 -12.44 6.83 8.75
N CYS A 15 -13.02 5.94 7.92
CA CYS A 15 -12.42 4.64 7.62
C CYS A 15 -11.00 4.79 7.05
N ALA A 16 -10.78 5.75 6.16
CA ALA A 16 -9.47 6.01 5.57
C ALA A 16 -8.45 6.52 6.60
N SER A 17 -8.88 7.37 7.54
CA SER A 17 -8.04 7.87 8.63
C SER A 17 -7.61 6.74 9.59
N ILE A 18 -8.55 5.88 10.01
CA ILE A 18 -8.27 4.71 10.86
C ILE A 18 -7.27 3.77 10.17
N PHE A 19 -7.47 3.51 8.88
CA PHE A 19 -6.55 2.70 8.10
C PHE A 19 -5.16 3.35 8.02
N ARG A 20 -5.10 4.67 7.78
CA ARG A 20 -3.83 5.42 7.76
C ARG A 20 -3.05 5.30 9.04
N ASN A 21 -3.73 5.44 10.17
CA ASN A 21 -3.09 5.33 11.49
C ASN A 21 -2.58 3.91 11.74
N SER A 22 -3.36 2.90 11.33
CA SER A 22 -2.97 1.49 11.45
C SER A 22 -1.72 1.18 10.64
N VAL A 23 -1.66 1.58 9.37
CA VAL A 23 -0.48 1.34 8.52
C VAL A 23 0.72 2.15 8.97
N THR A 24 0.51 3.39 9.43
CA THR A 24 1.60 4.23 9.98
C THR A 24 2.23 3.58 11.21
N SER A 25 1.43 2.97 12.09
CA SER A 25 1.92 2.21 13.24
C SER A 25 2.71 0.95 12.83
N ILE A 26 2.27 0.24 11.78
CA ILE A 26 2.94 -0.96 11.28
C ILE A 26 4.30 -0.64 10.63
N LEU A 27 4.36 0.46 9.87
CA LEU A 27 5.51 0.80 9.04
C LEU A 27 6.48 1.81 9.67
N GLY A 28 6.04 2.57 10.68
CA GLY A 28 6.82 3.61 11.32
C GLY A 28 7.02 4.82 10.39
N ASN A 29 6.08 5.77 10.40
CA ASN A 29 6.08 7.02 9.61
C ASN A 29 6.68 6.84 8.20
N PRO A 30 5.93 6.23 7.26
CA PRO A 30 6.44 6.03 5.91
C PRO A 30 6.83 7.38 5.30
N LYS A 31 8.08 7.50 4.83
CA LYS A 31 8.65 8.71 4.19
C LYS A 31 7.81 9.26 3.02
N TYR A 32 6.80 8.52 2.56
CA TYR A 32 5.93 8.84 1.41
C TYR A 32 4.44 8.91 1.78
N SER A 33 4.11 9.57 2.90
CA SER A 33 2.71 9.67 3.41
C SER A 33 1.73 10.47 2.52
N THR A 34 2.16 10.90 1.33
CA THR A 34 1.37 11.66 0.35
C THR A 34 1.00 10.85 -0.90
N ALA A 35 1.55 9.65 -1.11
CA ALA A 35 1.11 8.80 -2.21
C ALA A 35 -0.30 8.25 -1.90
N PRO A 36 -1.32 8.40 -2.78
CA PRO A 36 -2.72 8.15 -2.43
C PRO A 36 -3.09 6.71 -2.05
N LEU A 37 -2.16 5.75 -2.14
CA LEU A 37 -2.42 4.32 -2.02
C LEU A 37 -1.23 3.65 -1.31
N PHE A 38 -1.54 3.01 -0.20
CA PHE A 38 -0.64 2.51 0.82
C PHE A 38 0.42 1.52 0.34
N ALA A 39 1.66 1.77 0.80
CA ALA A 39 2.80 0.86 0.91
C ALA A 39 2.91 -0.20 -0.20
N PRO A 40 3.56 0.08 -1.35
CA PRO A 40 3.89 -0.98 -2.28
C PRO A 40 4.65 -2.07 -1.50
N ILE A 41 4.20 -3.31 -1.56
CA ILE A 41 4.79 -4.45 -0.83
C ILE A 41 6.30 -4.52 -0.96
N HIS A 42 6.81 -4.10 -2.11
CA HIS A 42 8.24 -3.92 -2.38
C HIS A 42 8.95 -3.06 -1.34
N GLU A 43 8.34 -1.96 -0.87
CA GLU A 43 8.90 -1.10 0.18
C GLU A 43 8.90 -1.79 1.55
N ILE A 44 7.84 -2.53 1.89
CA ILE A 44 7.81 -3.30 3.14
C ILE A 44 8.92 -4.35 3.13
N ILE A 45 9.11 -5.05 2.01
CA ILE A 45 10.16 -6.05 1.83
C ILE A 45 11.55 -5.38 1.89
N ALA A 46 11.75 -4.26 1.18
CA ALA A 46 13.03 -3.59 1.06
C ALA A 46 13.48 -2.87 2.35
N SER A 47 12.53 -2.35 3.14
CA SER A 47 12.80 -1.64 4.41
C SER A 47 12.85 -2.56 5.64
N SER A 48 12.53 -3.84 5.49
CA SER A 48 12.52 -4.79 6.60
C SER A 48 13.89 -5.38 6.85
N ARG A 49 14.28 -5.46 8.13
CA ARG A 49 15.58 -6.00 8.58
C ARG A 49 15.83 -7.43 8.13
N ASN A 50 14.78 -8.24 8.03
CA ASN A 50 14.83 -9.61 7.53
C ASN A 50 13.46 -10.03 6.99
N ILE A 51 13.43 -11.17 6.29
CA ILE A 51 12.23 -11.70 5.67
C ILE A 51 11.09 -11.97 6.64
N ARG A 52 11.38 -12.49 7.84
CA ARG A 52 10.34 -12.78 8.85
C ARG A 52 9.66 -11.49 9.30
N ALA A 53 10.42 -10.40 9.47
CA ALA A 53 9.89 -9.09 9.79
C ALA A 53 9.05 -8.53 8.63
N ALA A 54 9.49 -8.71 7.38
CA ALA A 54 8.74 -8.29 6.19
C ALA A 54 7.38 -9.00 6.10
N VAL A 55 7.38 -10.34 6.14
CA VAL A 55 6.16 -11.16 6.09
C VAL A 55 5.23 -10.81 7.24
N ARG A 56 5.76 -10.62 8.45
CA ARG A 56 4.97 -10.17 9.61
C ARG A 56 4.29 -8.83 9.34
N ARG A 57 5.02 -7.82 8.86
CA ARG A 57 4.46 -6.49 8.54
C ARG A 57 3.40 -6.55 7.44
N ILE A 58 3.61 -7.38 6.42
CA ILE A 58 2.62 -7.62 5.36
C ILE A 58 1.34 -8.23 5.95
N ASN A 59 1.47 -9.25 6.80
CA ASN A 59 0.32 -9.86 7.50
C ASN A 59 -0.46 -8.85 8.37
N TRP A 60 0.24 -8.00 9.14
CA TRP A 60 -0.44 -6.92 9.90
C TRP A 60 -1.14 -5.92 8.98
N THR A 61 -0.54 -5.60 7.84
CA THR A 61 -1.15 -4.71 6.84
C THR A 61 -2.39 -5.35 6.22
N CYS A 62 -2.38 -6.66 5.98
CA CYS A 62 -3.54 -7.42 5.53
C CYS A 62 -4.68 -7.40 6.56
N PHE A 63 -4.36 -7.53 7.85
CA PHE A 63 -5.36 -7.38 8.90
C PHE A 63 -5.97 -5.97 8.91
N ALA A 64 -5.14 -4.93 8.79
CA ALA A 64 -5.61 -3.55 8.69
C ALA A 64 -6.47 -3.31 7.43
N MET A 65 -6.11 -3.92 6.30
CA MET A 65 -6.87 -3.83 5.06
C MET A 65 -8.25 -4.48 5.18
N ASN A 66 -8.33 -5.69 5.75
CA ASN A 66 -9.60 -6.37 5.99
C ASN A 66 -10.53 -5.53 6.89
N ARG A 67 -9.98 -4.90 7.95
CA ARG A 67 -10.73 -3.96 8.79
C ARG A 67 -11.20 -2.74 8.02
N TYR A 68 -10.36 -2.20 7.14
CA TYR A 68 -10.70 -1.04 6.31
C TYR A 68 -11.83 -1.36 5.33
N GLU A 69 -11.74 -2.48 4.61
CA GLU A 69 -12.81 -2.94 3.71
C GLU A 69 -14.13 -3.14 4.45
N ASN A 70 -14.09 -3.77 5.63
CA ASN A 70 -15.29 -3.96 6.45
C ASN A 70 -15.87 -2.63 6.93
N CYS A 71 -15.03 -1.67 7.32
CA CYS A 71 -15.48 -0.30 7.65
C CYS A 71 -16.18 0.36 6.44
N LEU A 72 -15.56 0.31 5.26
CA LEU A 72 -16.14 0.86 4.03
C LEU A 72 -17.47 0.19 3.66
N ARG A 73 -17.60 -1.13 3.88
CA ARG A 73 -18.84 -1.87 3.60
C ARG A 73 -20.02 -1.35 4.42
N GLN A 74 -19.78 -0.87 5.64
CA GLN A 74 -20.81 -0.28 6.52
C GLN A 74 -21.24 1.14 6.09
N CYS A 75 -20.41 1.87 5.35
CA CYS A 75 -20.79 3.17 4.80
C CYS A 75 -21.87 3.03 3.72
N GLU A 76 -22.69 4.07 3.53
CA GLU A 76 -23.63 4.14 2.40
C GLU A 76 -22.93 4.04 1.04
N TYR A 77 -23.68 3.60 0.02
CA TYR A 77 -23.15 3.52 -1.33
C TYR A 77 -22.81 4.91 -1.86
N SER A 78 -21.56 5.09 -2.28
CA SER A 78 -21.08 6.35 -2.85
C SER A 78 -19.93 6.08 -3.81
N LYS A 79 -19.70 7.02 -4.75
CA LYS A 79 -18.53 6.97 -5.65
C LYS A 79 -17.23 6.90 -4.87
N ALA A 80 -17.12 7.63 -3.77
CA ALA A 80 -15.94 7.63 -2.91
C ALA A 80 -15.66 6.24 -2.31
N LYS A 81 -16.69 5.57 -1.77
CA LYS A 81 -16.60 4.18 -1.29
C LYS A 81 -16.12 3.24 -2.40
N SER A 82 -16.74 3.30 -3.58
CA SER A 82 -16.39 2.43 -4.70
C SER A 82 -14.95 2.62 -5.19
N VAL A 83 -14.49 3.87 -5.32
CA VAL A 83 -13.10 4.18 -5.71
C VAL A 83 -12.09 3.61 -4.71
N ARG A 84 -12.37 3.72 -3.41
CA ARG A 84 -11.49 3.17 -2.36
C ARG A 84 -11.44 1.63 -2.40
N LEU A 85 -12.59 0.97 -2.51
CA LEU A 85 -12.66 -0.49 -2.59
C LEU A 85 -11.93 -1.03 -3.84
N VAL A 86 -12.12 -0.40 -5.00
CA VAL A 86 -11.43 -0.80 -6.23
C VAL A 86 -9.93 -0.52 -6.12
N GLY A 87 -9.54 0.64 -5.60
CA GLY A 87 -8.14 1.02 -5.43
C GLY A 87 -7.35 0.06 -4.53
N ASN A 88 -8.02 -0.65 -3.62
CA ASN A 88 -7.38 -1.58 -2.70
C ASN A 88 -7.32 -3.04 -3.17
N ARG A 89 -7.90 -3.40 -4.33
CA ARG A 89 -7.94 -4.80 -4.80
C ARG A 89 -6.58 -5.48 -4.91
N HIS A 90 -5.53 -4.71 -5.19
CA HIS A 90 -4.16 -5.23 -5.23
C HIS A 90 -3.72 -5.83 -3.89
N TRP A 91 -4.18 -5.27 -2.76
CA TRP A 91 -3.92 -5.82 -1.44
C TRP A 91 -4.67 -7.12 -1.20
N THR A 92 -5.87 -7.30 -1.73
CA THR A 92 -6.59 -8.58 -1.66
C THR A 92 -5.73 -9.71 -2.23
N VAL A 93 -5.15 -9.51 -3.43
CA VAL A 93 -4.28 -10.50 -4.09
C VAL A 93 -3.07 -10.83 -3.21
N VAL A 94 -2.46 -9.83 -2.61
CA VAL A 94 -1.27 -9.96 -1.78
C VAL A 94 -1.58 -10.67 -0.46
N CYS A 95 -2.73 -10.37 0.13
CA CYS A 95 -3.18 -10.97 1.37
C CYS A 95 -3.63 -12.42 1.19
N GLU A 96 -4.02 -12.83 -0.01
CA GLU A 96 -4.14 -14.24 -0.33
C GLU A 96 -2.76 -14.87 -0.59
N ALA A 97 -1.89 -14.19 -1.33
CA ALA A 97 -0.55 -14.69 -1.62
C ALA A 97 0.27 -14.96 -0.35
N VAL A 98 0.21 -14.09 0.67
CA VAL A 98 0.97 -14.25 1.94
C VAL A 98 0.60 -15.50 2.73
N LYS A 99 -0.58 -16.09 2.49
CA LYS A 99 -1.02 -17.35 3.11
C LYS A 99 -0.41 -18.57 2.43
N THR A 100 0.16 -18.40 1.23
CA THR A 100 0.78 -19.50 0.49
C THR A 100 2.19 -19.79 1.03
N PRO A 101 2.63 -21.06 1.02
CA PRO A 101 3.97 -21.42 1.48
C PRO A 101 5.08 -20.73 0.70
N ASN A 102 4.86 -20.47 -0.60
CA ASN A 102 5.85 -19.91 -1.52
C ASN A 102 6.05 -18.39 -1.37
N PHE A 103 5.23 -17.71 -0.55
CA PHE A 103 5.34 -16.26 -0.40
C PHE A 103 6.66 -15.83 0.23
N THR A 104 7.18 -16.64 1.17
CA THR A 104 8.46 -16.36 1.81
C THR A 104 9.58 -16.36 0.77
N ASP A 105 9.58 -17.33 -0.14
CA ASP A 105 10.58 -17.44 -1.21
C ASP A 105 10.46 -16.28 -2.19
N TYR A 106 9.24 -15.91 -2.57
CA TYR A 106 8.97 -14.72 -3.38
C TYR A 106 9.55 -13.47 -2.71
N ALA A 107 9.27 -13.26 -1.42
CA ALA A 107 9.70 -12.05 -0.73
C ALA A 107 11.23 -12.04 -0.49
N GLN A 108 11.88 -13.19 -0.34
CA GLN A 108 13.36 -13.29 -0.32
C GLN A 108 13.97 -12.95 -1.69
N CYS A 109 13.38 -13.47 -2.76
CA CYS A 109 13.79 -13.17 -4.13
C CYS A 109 13.67 -11.66 -4.41
N GLN A 110 12.54 -11.05 -4.04
CA GLN A 110 12.32 -9.61 -4.16
C GLN A 110 13.31 -8.79 -3.34
N GLN A 111 13.59 -9.18 -2.10
CA GLN A 111 14.56 -8.48 -1.27
C GLN A 111 15.97 -8.51 -1.89
N SER A 112 16.38 -9.68 -2.39
CA SER A 112 17.67 -9.86 -3.07
C SER A 112 17.74 -9.07 -4.39
N HIS A 113 16.65 -9.08 -5.16
CA HIS A 113 16.53 -8.32 -6.39
C HIS A 113 16.64 -6.81 -6.14
N GLN A 114 15.92 -6.28 -5.15
CA GLN A 114 16.00 -4.87 -4.76
C GLN A 114 17.41 -4.47 -4.31
N GLY A 115 18.12 -5.34 -3.59
CA GLY A 115 19.53 -5.14 -3.26
C GLY A 115 20.42 -5.02 -4.50
N LYS A 116 20.23 -5.90 -5.49
CA LYS A 116 20.96 -5.87 -6.77
C LYS A 116 20.61 -4.66 -7.64
N VAL A 117 19.33 -4.26 -7.65
CA VAL A 117 18.88 -3.06 -8.38
C VAL A 117 19.52 -1.83 -7.76
N ARG A 118 19.49 -1.66 -6.44
CA ARG A 118 20.13 -0.50 -5.77
C ARG A 118 21.63 -0.43 -5.96
N SER A 119 22.31 -1.57 -6.13
CA SER A 119 23.76 -1.59 -6.37
C SER A 119 24.15 -1.32 -7.82
N ARG A 120 23.25 -1.57 -8.79
CA ARG A 120 23.51 -1.42 -10.22
C ARG A 120 22.89 -0.16 -10.82
N CYS A 121 21.70 0.17 -10.36
CA CYS A 121 20.98 1.37 -10.70
C CYS A 121 21.25 2.37 -9.58
N GLY A 122 22.05 3.40 -9.87
CA GLY A 122 22.08 4.58 -9.01
C GLY A 122 20.66 5.13 -8.82
N LEU A 123 20.44 5.94 -7.78
CA LEU A 123 19.24 6.75 -7.69
C LEU A 123 19.10 7.52 -9.00
N LEU A 124 18.10 7.19 -9.81
CA LEU A 124 17.72 8.00 -10.95
C LEU A 124 17.49 9.40 -10.41
N GLN A 125 18.41 10.31 -10.72
CA GLN A 125 18.26 11.73 -10.42
C GLN A 125 17.24 12.28 -11.40
N LEU A 126 15.98 11.89 -11.23
CA LEU A 126 14.88 12.53 -11.92
C LEU A 126 14.84 13.96 -11.38
N PRO A 127 14.95 14.98 -12.24
CA PRO A 127 14.69 16.35 -11.84
C PRO A 127 13.33 16.41 -11.14
N ALA A 128 13.24 17.14 -10.02
CA ALA A 128 11.98 17.33 -9.30
C ALA A 128 10.86 17.92 -10.18
N SER A 129 11.22 18.46 -11.35
CA SER A 129 10.36 19.03 -12.38
C SER A 129 9.92 18.06 -13.49
N ILE A 130 10.30 16.77 -13.44
CA ILE A 130 9.82 15.80 -14.44
C ILE A 130 8.31 15.62 -14.29
N SER A 131 7.57 16.12 -15.28
CA SER A 131 6.15 15.83 -15.41
C SER A 131 5.95 14.36 -15.82
N LEU A 132 4.80 13.77 -15.49
CA LEU A 132 4.44 12.42 -15.92
C LEU A 132 4.58 12.26 -17.45
N LYS A 133 4.23 13.31 -18.21
CA LYS A 133 4.37 13.38 -19.67
C LYS A 133 5.83 13.33 -20.12
N SER A 134 6.73 13.98 -19.39
CA SER A 134 8.17 13.96 -19.65
C SER A 134 8.79 12.60 -19.33
N PHE A 135 8.35 11.97 -18.23
CA PHE A 135 8.76 10.62 -17.85
C PHE A 135 8.37 9.58 -18.90
N CYS A 136 7.11 9.58 -19.34
CA CYS A 136 6.63 8.63 -20.35
C CYS A 136 7.36 8.76 -21.70
N ARG A 137 7.78 9.97 -22.11
CA ARG A 137 8.61 10.13 -23.31
C ARG A 137 10.01 9.56 -23.13
N PHE A 138 10.60 9.74 -21.96
CA PHE A 138 11.94 9.26 -21.66
C PHE A 138 12.00 7.73 -21.76
N GLU A 139 11.06 7.02 -21.14
CA GLU A 139 10.96 5.55 -21.21
C GLU A 139 10.78 5.03 -22.66
N LEU A 140 10.01 5.72 -23.50
CA LEU A 140 9.80 5.34 -24.91
C LEU A 140 11.02 5.58 -25.82
N THR A 141 12.08 6.23 -25.33
CA THR A 141 13.28 6.52 -26.13
C THR A 141 14.41 5.49 -25.87
N TYR A 142 14.31 4.73 -24.77
CA TYR A 142 15.31 3.73 -24.35
C TYR A 142 14.84 2.27 -24.58
N PHE A 143 13.71 2.09 -25.27
CA PHE A 143 13.21 0.82 -25.82
C PHE A 143 12.94 0.99 -27.31
#